data_AF-E3QLM3-F1
#
_entry.id   AF-E3QLM3-F1
#
_cell.length_a   1.000
_cell.length_b   1.000
_cell.length_c   1.000
_cell.angle_alpha   90.00
_cell.angle_beta   90.00
_cell.angle_gamma   90.00
#
_symmetry.space_group_name_H-M   'P 1'
#
loop_
_entity.id
_entity.type
_entity.pdbx_description
1 polymer ?
#
loop_
_entity_poly.entity_id
_entity_poly.type
_entity_poly.pdbx_seq_one_letter_code
_entity_poly.pdbx_strand_id
1 'polypeptide(L)'
;MTTLPLKVKVAIRDHWTKEDSHLQQSLKSLQDVLGLEVDVNPEWQLLLAELDAGYTDRADAVIAVAGTVEAWCRAAAELLDDRKNEEWTETLLEKLKITWSRLRLFIEVSTGDDVSTSWSDDRGGFLVSLPRRQRITPVNLQPLFQAELKDCFADHRQLPPYTASPDADDWDDVDAIDTRVSRLSISGPDAAARHRRGPSVSSTATQPPPDFMPRADALPRPDDLLLKPPYHLMIYSRGAHEIEVQCSHSPTLKFLADYFKRWRRTNHQISSKPPAVEVRLHQCAFGMGASIDRLVLATEHKYGGAFILTPTVILSLVEGVLGYKPVYSDATTWTYRRDVELKT
;
A
#
# COMPACT_ATOMS: atom_id res chain seq x y z
N MET A 1 -11.79 0.18 27.45
CA MET A 1 -11.11 1.43 27.08
C MET A 1 -9.78 1.48 27.82
N THR A 2 -8.71 1.00 27.20
CA THR A 2 -7.36 1.05 27.77
C THR A 2 -6.85 2.48 27.67
N THR A 3 -6.77 3.19 28.79
CA THR A 3 -6.26 4.56 28.85
C THR A 3 -4.74 4.51 28.96
N LEU A 4 -4.05 5.43 28.27
CA LEU A 4 -2.58 5.52 28.35
C LEU A 4 -2.11 5.73 29.81
N PRO A 5 -1.01 5.10 30.24
CA PRO A 5 -0.45 5.31 31.57
C PRO A 5 -0.15 6.79 31.85
N LEU A 6 -0.23 7.22 33.11
CA LEU A 6 -0.05 8.62 33.49
C LEU A 6 1.30 9.20 33.04
N LYS A 7 2.39 8.44 33.23
CA LYS A 7 3.73 8.85 32.80
C LYS A 7 3.80 9.13 31.29
N VAL A 8 3.16 8.27 30.49
CA VAL A 8 3.08 8.45 29.03
C VAL A 8 2.29 9.70 28.67
N LYS A 9 1.15 9.95 29.33
CA LYS A 9 0.36 11.17 29.12
C LYS A 9 1.15 12.43 29.47
N VAL A 10 1.94 12.40 30.54
CA VAL A 10 2.83 13.51 30.92
C VAL A 10 3.92 13.72 29.88
N ALA A 11 4.55 12.66 29.38
CA ALA A 11 5.56 12.76 28.33
C ALA A 11 4.97 13.33 27.02
N ILE A 12 3.77 12.88 26.61
CA ILE A 12 3.05 13.44 25.45
C ILE A 12 2.75 14.92 25.71
N ARG A 13 2.27 15.26 26.91
CA ARG A 13 2.01 16.66 27.25
C ARG A 13 3.26 17.50 27.05
N ASP A 14 4.36 17.11 27.68
CA ASP A 14 5.58 17.92 27.82
C ASP A 14 6.42 18.00 26.54
N HIS A 15 6.46 16.92 25.76
CA HIS A 15 7.31 16.83 24.55
C HIS A 15 6.53 16.93 23.24
N TRP A 16 5.22 16.68 23.25
CA TRP A 16 4.41 16.72 22.04
C TRP A 16 3.46 17.91 21.97
N THR A 17 2.67 18.17 23.03
CA THR A 17 1.59 19.18 22.95
C THR A 17 1.96 20.55 23.51
N LYS A 18 2.93 20.63 24.41
CA LYS A 18 3.28 21.88 25.08
C LYS A 18 3.85 22.86 24.07
N GLU A 19 3.29 24.07 24.00
CA GLU A 19 3.65 25.08 23.00
C GLU A 19 5.13 25.48 23.03
N ASP A 20 5.76 25.40 24.22
CA ASP A 20 7.18 25.71 24.40
C ASP A 20 8.11 24.51 24.16
N SER A 21 7.57 23.34 23.79
CA SER A 21 8.38 22.17 23.44
C SER A 21 9.16 22.39 22.14
N HIS A 22 10.31 21.74 22.03
CA HIS A 22 11.16 21.82 20.83
C HIS A 22 10.44 21.33 19.56
N LEU A 23 9.56 20.33 19.69
CA LEU A 23 8.73 19.86 18.59
C LEU A 23 7.76 20.93 18.12
N GLN A 24 6.98 21.54 19.01
CA GLN A 24 6.01 22.57 18.63
C GLN A 24 6.67 23.80 18.01
N GLN A 25 7.84 24.19 18.51
CA GLN A 25 8.65 25.25 17.89
C GLN A 25 9.09 24.89 16.46
N SER A 26 9.50 23.63 16.24
CA SER A 26 9.94 23.16 14.91
C SER A 26 8.78 23.00 13.93
N LEU A 27 7.61 22.55 14.41
CA LEU A 27 6.36 22.51 13.62
C LEU A 27 5.92 23.91 13.21
N LYS A 28 5.96 24.86 14.15
CA LYS A 28 5.63 26.26 13.86
C LYS A 28 6.59 26.86 12.83
N SER A 29 7.89 26.62 12.98
CA SER A 29 8.89 27.06 12.00
C SER A 29 8.60 26.50 10.60
N LEU A 30 8.28 25.20 10.50
CA LEU A 30 7.92 24.58 9.24
C LEU A 30 6.63 25.16 8.64
N GLN A 31 5.62 25.41 9.48
CA GLN A 31 4.37 26.04 9.08
C GLN A 31 4.59 27.47 8.56
N ASP A 32 5.45 28.25 9.22
CA ASP A 32 5.77 29.62 8.84
C ASP A 32 6.49 29.66 7.48
N VAL A 33 7.40 28.72 7.22
CA VAL A 33 8.11 28.58 5.93
C VAL A 33 7.18 28.10 4.82
N LEU A 34 6.36 27.08 5.09
CA LEU A 34 5.48 26.48 4.08
C LEU A 34 4.23 27.34 3.79
N GLY A 35 3.78 28.14 4.75
CA GLY A 35 2.54 28.90 4.66
C GLY A 35 1.27 28.03 4.72
N LEU A 36 1.39 26.75 5.11
CA LEU A 36 0.29 25.79 5.21
C LEU A 36 0.30 25.11 6.59
N GLU A 37 -0.87 24.65 7.03
CA GLU A 37 -1.00 23.87 8.26
C GLU A 37 -0.22 22.55 8.16
N VAL A 38 0.50 22.19 9.23
CA VAL A 38 1.21 20.91 9.37
C VAL A 38 0.48 20.05 10.40
N ASP A 39 0.04 18.88 9.97
CA ASP A 39 -0.80 17.96 10.74
C ASP A 39 -0.04 16.67 11.07
N VAL A 40 0.21 16.44 12.36
CA VAL A 40 0.93 15.26 12.88
C VAL A 40 0.16 14.69 14.07
N ASN A 41 -0.64 13.64 13.81
CA ASN A 41 -1.50 13.00 14.81
C ASN A 41 -1.17 11.51 14.93
N PRO A 42 -0.17 11.13 15.74
CA PRO A 42 0.17 9.74 15.96
C PRO A 42 -0.89 9.03 16.81
N GLU A 43 -1.25 7.81 16.39
CA GLU A 43 -2.06 6.89 17.18
C GLU A 43 -1.23 6.27 18.31
N TRP A 44 -1.00 7.05 19.38
CA TRP A 44 -0.08 6.72 20.48
C TRP A 44 -0.28 5.33 21.08
N GLN A 45 -1.52 4.83 21.13
CA GLN A 45 -1.80 3.51 21.68
C GLN A 45 -1.21 2.40 20.83
N LEU A 46 -1.38 2.48 19.51
CA LEU A 46 -0.85 1.50 18.56
C LEU A 46 0.66 1.65 18.43
N LEU A 47 1.14 2.90 18.34
CA LEU A 47 2.55 3.21 18.20
C LEU A 47 3.39 2.67 19.37
N LEU A 48 2.93 2.91 20.61
CA LEU A 48 3.64 2.44 21.80
C LEU A 48 3.53 0.93 22.00
N ALA A 49 2.45 0.29 21.54
CA ALA A 49 2.35 -1.17 21.57
C ALA A 49 3.41 -1.82 20.67
N GLU A 50 3.71 -1.20 19.54
CA GLU A 50 4.70 -1.71 18.59
C GLU A 50 6.16 -1.40 18.99
N LEU A 51 6.40 -0.26 19.64
CA LEU A 51 7.72 0.16 20.10
C LEU A 51 8.13 -0.45 21.47
N ASP A 52 7.22 -1.13 22.17
CA ASP A 52 7.42 -1.63 23.54
C ASP A 52 8.68 -2.50 23.68
N ALA A 53 9.03 -3.27 22.64
CA ALA A 53 10.22 -4.13 22.66
C ALA A 53 11.55 -3.36 22.66
N GLY A 54 11.58 -2.14 22.09
CA GLY A 54 12.80 -1.33 21.98
C GLY A 54 13.07 -0.45 23.20
N TYR A 55 12.05 -0.16 24.01
CA TYR A 55 12.12 0.83 25.09
C TYR A 55 11.79 0.22 26.45
N THR A 56 12.60 0.55 27.47
CA THR A 56 12.33 0.10 28.84
C THR A 56 11.19 0.90 29.49
N ASP A 57 11.06 2.18 29.13
CA ASP A 57 9.95 3.05 29.52
C ASP A 57 9.25 3.59 28.26
N ARG A 58 7.91 3.49 28.24
CA ARG A 58 7.08 4.06 27.16
C ARG A 58 7.15 5.58 27.10
N ALA A 59 7.50 6.25 28.20
CA ALA A 59 7.77 7.69 28.19
C ALA A 59 9.01 8.03 27.33
N ASP A 60 10.07 7.20 27.40
CA ASP A 60 11.27 7.38 26.57
C ASP A 60 10.94 7.21 25.08
N ALA A 61 10.05 6.28 24.75
CA ALA A 61 9.56 6.11 23.38
C ALA A 61 8.86 7.37 22.87
N VAL A 62 8.02 8.01 23.69
CA VAL A 62 7.38 9.30 23.32
C VAL A 62 8.42 10.39 23.06
N ILE A 63 9.43 10.51 23.92
CA ILE A 63 10.51 11.50 23.77
C ILE A 63 11.27 11.26 22.47
N ALA A 64 11.60 9.99 22.17
CA ALA A 64 12.31 9.61 20.96
C ALA A 64 11.49 9.89 19.69
N VAL A 65 10.19 9.59 19.70
CA VAL A 65 9.25 9.91 18.60
C VAL A 65 9.17 11.43 18.40
N ALA A 66 9.01 12.20 19.48
CA ALA A 66 8.94 13.66 19.42
C ALA A 66 10.24 14.26 18.83
N GLY A 67 11.40 13.82 19.30
CA GLY A 67 12.70 14.26 18.76
C GLY A 67 12.92 13.84 17.31
N THR A 68 12.38 12.71 16.88
CA THR A 68 12.46 12.26 15.49
C THR A 68 11.65 13.17 14.57
N VAL A 69 10.42 13.50 14.95
CA VAL A 69 9.58 14.44 14.20
C VAL A 69 10.17 15.84 14.22
N GLU A 70 10.76 16.27 15.34
CA GLU A 70 11.48 17.54 15.44
C GLU A 70 12.63 17.60 14.42
N ALA A 71 13.47 16.57 14.36
CA ALA A 71 14.56 16.49 13.39
C ALA A 71 14.07 16.48 11.94
N TRP A 72 12.96 15.79 11.67
CA TRP A 72 12.31 15.78 10.36
C TRP A 72 11.79 17.18 9.98
N CYS A 73 11.12 17.88 10.91
CA CYS A 73 10.60 19.22 10.66
C CYS A 73 11.72 20.22 10.35
N ARG A 74 12.85 20.14 11.07
CA ARG A 74 14.04 20.96 10.78
C ARG A 74 14.61 20.65 9.40
N ALA A 75 14.76 19.37 9.06
CA ALA A 75 15.24 18.96 7.74
C ALA A 75 14.35 19.49 6.61
N ALA A 76 13.02 19.38 6.77
CA ALA A 76 12.05 19.86 5.80
C ALA A 76 12.04 21.40 5.70
N ALA A 77 12.09 22.13 6.82
CA ALA A 77 12.14 23.58 6.82
C ALA A 77 13.42 24.11 6.12
N GLU A 78 14.57 23.53 6.44
CA GLU A 78 15.84 23.89 5.77
C GLU A 78 15.82 23.58 4.26
N LEU A 79 15.13 22.51 3.85
CA LEU A 79 14.98 22.17 2.44
C LEU A 79 14.10 23.20 1.71
N LEU A 80 13.00 23.62 2.32
CA LEU A 80 12.06 24.60 1.78
C LEU A 80 12.63 26.02 1.73
N ASP A 81 13.46 26.41 2.71
CA ASP A 81 14.09 27.73 2.77
C ASP A 81 15.23 27.92 1.75
N ASP A 82 15.86 26.83 1.30
CA ASP A 82 16.93 26.88 0.30
C ASP A 82 16.37 26.97 -1.12
N ARG A 83 16.55 28.14 -1.74
CA ARG A 83 16.17 28.45 -3.13
C ARG A 83 16.70 27.45 -4.16
N LYS A 84 17.76 26.71 -3.86
CA LYS A 84 18.27 25.66 -4.76
C LYS A 84 17.30 24.50 -4.92
N ASN A 85 16.34 24.33 -4.01
CA ASN A 85 15.36 23.25 -4.04
C ASN A 85 13.98 23.75 -4.50
N GLU A 86 13.91 24.87 -5.23
CA GLU A 86 12.64 25.47 -5.68
C GLU A 86 11.76 24.47 -6.47
N GLU A 87 12.33 23.67 -7.37
CA GLU A 87 11.61 22.63 -8.13
C GLU A 87 10.99 21.56 -7.22
N TRP A 88 11.72 21.15 -6.18
CA TRP A 88 11.22 20.21 -5.18
C TRP A 88 10.06 20.83 -4.39
N THR A 89 10.19 22.09 -3.99
CA THR A 89 9.16 22.85 -3.28
C THR A 89 7.89 23.01 -4.11
N GLU A 90 8.02 23.34 -5.40
CA GLU A 90 6.87 23.40 -6.32
C GLU A 90 6.16 22.05 -6.42
N THR A 91 6.93 20.96 -6.59
CA THR A 91 6.38 19.59 -6.64
C THR A 91 5.61 19.23 -5.37
N LEU A 92 6.14 19.58 -4.19
CA LEU A 92 5.45 19.41 -2.93
C LEU A 92 4.13 20.18 -2.91
N LEU A 93 4.16 21.48 -3.26
CA LEU A 93 2.96 22.33 -3.24
C LEU A 93 1.89 21.83 -4.23
N GLU A 94 2.28 21.31 -5.39
CA GLU A 94 1.35 20.67 -6.33
C GLU A 94 0.69 19.43 -5.72
N LYS A 95 1.46 18.55 -5.09
CA LYS A 95 0.91 17.39 -4.38
C LYS A 95 -0.02 17.81 -3.24
N LEU A 96 0.31 18.85 -2.48
CA LEU A 96 -0.53 19.36 -1.39
C LEU A 96 -1.84 20.01 -1.86
N LYS A 97 -1.88 20.61 -3.05
CA LYS A 97 -3.14 21.09 -3.65
C LYS A 97 -4.14 19.96 -3.88
N ILE A 98 -3.64 18.75 -4.17
CA ILE A 98 -4.48 17.56 -4.33
C ILE A 98 -4.97 17.10 -2.95
N THR A 99 -4.14 17.23 -1.90
CA THR A 99 -4.43 16.72 -0.56
C THR A 99 -4.77 17.83 0.43
N TRP A 100 -5.98 18.39 0.32
CA TRP A 100 -6.62 19.24 1.35
C TRP A 100 -5.80 20.46 1.83
N SER A 101 -4.81 20.91 1.06
CA SER A 101 -3.97 22.08 1.33
C SER A 101 -3.33 22.09 2.72
N ARG A 102 -2.91 20.93 3.22
CA ARG A 102 -2.18 20.80 4.50
C ARG A 102 -1.10 19.74 4.39
N LEU A 103 0.04 19.95 5.03
CA LEU A 103 1.12 18.97 5.08
C LEU A 103 0.81 17.93 6.16
N ARG A 104 0.66 16.66 5.75
CA ARG A 104 0.42 15.56 6.69
C ARG A 104 1.69 14.76 6.93
N LEU A 105 1.95 14.46 8.19
CA LEU A 105 3.01 13.55 8.58
C LEU A 105 2.42 12.36 9.34
N PHE A 106 2.67 11.16 8.81
CA PHE A 106 2.28 9.90 9.40
C PHE A 106 3.48 9.24 10.04
N ILE A 107 3.29 8.65 11.22
CA ILE A 107 4.34 7.92 11.93
C ILE A 107 3.95 6.44 11.94
N GLU A 108 4.84 5.59 11.43
CA GLU A 108 4.66 4.14 11.45
C GLU A 108 5.88 3.44 12.01
N VAL A 109 5.70 2.16 12.35
CA VAL A 109 6.79 1.28 12.78
C VAL A 109 7.09 0.31 11.65
N SER A 110 8.28 0.44 11.06
CA SER A 110 8.74 -0.39 9.96
C SER A 110 9.20 -1.77 10.45
N THR A 111 9.34 -2.70 9.51
CA THR A 111 10.01 -3.98 9.73
C THR A 111 11.53 -3.87 9.63
N GLY A 112 12.05 -2.75 9.13
CA GLY A 112 13.48 -2.46 9.04
C GLY A 112 14.08 -1.96 10.35
N ASP A 113 15.40 -1.88 10.37
CA ASP A 113 16.18 -1.46 11.55
C ASP A 113 16.53 0.04 11.52
N ASP A 114 16.28 0.72 10.40
CA ASP A 114 16.60 2.14 10.21
C ASP A 114 15.36 3.05 10.24
N VAL A 115 15.58 4.28 10.71
CA VAL A 115 14.62 5.38 10.55
C VAL A 115 14.67 5.85 9.11
N SER A 116 13.51 6.08 8.49
CA SER A 116 13.45 6.64 7.14
C SER A 116 12.22 7.50 6.91
N THR A 117 12.22 8.28 5.84
CA THR A 117 11.06 9.04 5.36
C THR A 117 10.77 8.82 3.88
N SER A 118 9.49 8.83 3.52
CA SER A 118 9.04 8.69 2.13
C SER A 118 7.72 9.42 1.92
N TRP A 119 7.46 9.87 0.70
CA TRP A 119 6.13 10.36 0.33
C TRP A 119 5.14 9.21 0.06
N SER A 120 3.93 9.29 0.61
CA SER A 120 2.84 8.35 0.33
C SER A 120 1.75 9.03 -0.50
N ASP A 121 1.62 8.63 -1.77
CA ASP A 121 0.52 9.11 -2.62
C ASP A 121 -0.84 8.60 -2.14
N ASP A 122 -0.88 7.41 -1.53
CA ASP A 122 -2.12 6.82 -0.99
C ASP A 122 -2.67 7.61 0.22
N ARG A 123 -1.78 8.20 1.02
CA ARG A 123 -2.14 9.01 2.19
C ARG A 123 -2.07 10.52 1.96
N GLY A 124 -1.46 10.94 0.86
CA GLY A 124 -1.23 12.34 0.51
C GLY A 124 -0.38 13.07 1.55
N GLY A 125 0.70 12.45 2.00
CA GLY A 125 1.58 13.03 2.99
C GLY A 125 2.88 12.25 3.16
N PHE A 126 3.76 12.75 4.02
CA PHE A 126 5.00 12.08 4.34
C PHE A 126 4.77 10.99 5.39
N LEU A 127 5.48 9.89 5.21
CA LEU A 127 5.58 8.81 6.16
C LEU A 127 6.96 8.88 6.82
N VAL A 128 6.99 8.80 8.15
CA VAL A 128 8.20 8.63 8.95
C VAL A 128 8.15 7.22 9.54
N SER A 129 9.07 6.39 9.07
CA SER A 129 9.21 5.00 9.48
C SER A 129 10.18 4.90 10.65
N LEU A 130 9.71 4.31 11.74
CA LEU A 130 10.49 4.09 12.95
C LEU A 130 10.90 2.61 13.08
N PRO A 131 12.13 2.31 13.51
CA PRO A 131 12.56 0.94 13.70
C PRO A 131 11.85 0.30 14.89
N ARG A 132 11.41 -0.95 14.72
CA ARG A 132 10.64 -1.67 15.75
C ARG A 132 11.48 -2.08 16.96
N ARG A 133 12.72 -2.49 16.71
CA ARG A 133 13.57 -3.18 17.72
C ARG A 133 14.72 -2.32 18.24
N GLN A 134 14.99 -1.19 17.59
CA GLN A 134 16.10 -0.32 17.92
C GLN A 134 15.62 0.97 18.56
N ARG A 135 16.38 1.46 19.55
CA ARG A 135 16.15 2.78 20.12
C ARG A 135 16.55 3.85 19.14
N ILE A 136 15.66 4.81 18.97
CA ILE A 136 15.89 5.95 18.10
C ILE A 136 16.74 6.96 18.87
N THR A 137 17.79 7.45 18.22
CA THR A 137 18.62 8.55 18.75
C THR A 137 18.46 9.76 17.82
N PRO A 138 17.62 10.75 18.18
CA PRO A 138 17.26 11.83 17.27
C PRO A 138 18.42 12.75 16.83
N VAL A 139 19.52 12.77 17.58
CA VAL A 139 20.63 13.74 17.42
C VAL A 139 21.26 13.73 16.02
N ASN A 140 21.19 12.62 15.29
CA ASN A 140 21.82 12.47 13.96
C ASN A 140 20.82 12.25 12.83
N LEU A 141 19.51 12.45 13.04
CA LEU A 141 18.50 12.14 12.03
C LEU A 141 18.29 13.25 11.00
N GLN A 142 18.62 14.49 11.34
CA GLN A 142 18.37 15.62 10.43
C GLN A 142 19.11 15.49 9.08
N PRO A 143 20.42 15.17 9.01
CA PRO A 143 21.09 14.99 7.73
C PRO A 143 20.54 13.82 6.91
N LEU A 144 20.11 12.74 7.59
CA LEU A 144 19.47 11.59 6.96
C LEU A 144 18.15 12.01 6.29
N PHE A 145 17.28 12.70 7.04
CA PHE A 145 16.01 13.18 6.50
C PHE A 145 16.20 14.19 5.37
N GLN A 146 17.22 15.06 5.41
CA GLN A 146 17.50 15.96 4.30
C GLN A 146 17.80 15.23 3.00
N ALA A 147 18.58 14.14 3.07
CA ALA A 147 18.88 13.34 1.89
C ALA A 147 17.61 12.63 1.37
N GLU A 148 16.90 11.93 2.25
CA GLU A 148 15.72 11.16 1.87
C GLU A 148 14.56 12.04 1.38
N LEU A 149 14.36 13.22 1.98
CA LEU A 149 13.35 14.18 1.53
C LEU A 149 13.61 14.64 0.10
N LYS A 150 14.88 14.92 -0.26
CA LYS A 150 15.25 15.26 -1.65
C LYS A 150 14.94 14.11 -2.60
N ASP A 151 15.23 12.90 -2.18
CA ASP A 151 15.01 11.69 -2.99
C ASP A 151 13.52 11.34 -3.15
N CYS A 152 12.63 11.81 -2.27
CA CYS A 152 11.19 11.51 -2.32
C CYS A 152 10.51 11.89 -3.65
N PHE A 153 11.00 12.91 -4.34
CA PHE A 153 10.49 13.35 -5.64
C PHE A 153 11.52 13.23 -6.75
N ALA A 154 12.71 12.72 -6.46
CA ALA A 154 13.70 12.44 -7.48
C ALA A 154 13.10 11.41 -8.45
N ASP A 155 12.99 11.82 -9.71
CA ASP A 155 12.28 11.10 -10.76
C ASP A 155 12.78 9.64 -10.82
N HIS A 156 12.05 8.69 -10.22
CA HIS A 156 12.14 7.28 -10.58
C HIS A 156 11.39 7.04 -11.90
N ARG A 157 11.52 7.97 -12.86
CA ARG A 157 11.28 7.71 -14.27
C ARG A 157 12.44 6.86 -14.78
N GLN A 158 12.34 5.56 -14.57
CA GLN A 158 12.75 4.49 -15.51
C GLN A 158 12.62 3.12 -14.85
N LEU A 159 11.43 2.53 -14.92
CA LEU A 159 11.41 1.14 -15.39
C LEU A 159 11.65 1.22 -16.91
N PRO A 160 12.60 0.45 -17.48
CA PRO A 160 12.87 0.52 -18.90
C PRO A 160 11.58 0.25 -19.67
N PRO A 161 11.23 1.06 -20.69
CA PRO A 161 10.20 0.66 -21.63
C PRO A 161 10.66 -0.67 -22.20
N TYR A 162 9.81 -1.69 -22.08
CA TYR A 162 9.97 -2.95 -22.75
C TYR A 162 10.15 -2.66 -24.25
N THR A 163 11.40 -2.63 -24.71
CA THR A 163 11.73 -2.62 -26.12
C THR A 163 11.38 -4.00 -26.66
N ALA A 164 10.14 -4.14 -27.11
CA ALA A 164 9.77 -5.13 -28.09
C ALA A 164 8.89 -4.44 -29.13
N SER A 165 9.56 -3.77 -30.04
CA SER A 165 9.17 -3.80 -31.45
C SER A 165 10.36 -4.39 -32.18
N PRO A 166 10.13 -5.48 -32.91
CA PRO A 166 10.24 -5.35 -34.35
C PRO A 166 8.91 -5.72 -35.02
N ASP A 167 8.48 -4.82 -35.90
CA ASP A 167 7.72 -5.07 -37.12
C ASP A 167 6.39 -5.82 -36.97
N ALA A 168 5.34 -5.03 -36.72
CA ALA A 168 3.98 -5.38 -37.11
C ALA A 168 3.77 -4.96 -38.58
N ASP A 169 4.15 -5.85 -39.49
CA ASP A 169 3.65 -5.92 -40.87
C ASP A 169 3.91 -7.33 -41.38
N ASP A 170 3.09 -8.30 -40.97
CA ASP A 170 2.78 -9.48 -41.81
C ASP A 170 1.53 -10.20 -41.28
N TRP A 171 0.38 -9.77 -41.78
CA TRP A 171 -0.85 -10.56 -41.75
C TRP A 171 -0.94 -11.31 -43.08
N ASP A 172 -0.29 -12.46 -43.19
CA ASP A 172 -0.65 -13.54 -44.13
C ASP A 172 0.25 -14.74 -43.82
N ASP A 173 -0.32 -15.83 -43.30
CA ASP A 173 -0.48 -17.06 -44.08
C ASP A 173 -0.88 -18.21 -43.13
N VAL A 174 -2.01 -18.82 -43.44
CA VAL A 174 -2.58 -19.98 -42.76
C VAL A 174 -2.36 -21.14 -43.69
N ASP A 175 -1.33 -21.97 -43.48
CA ASP A 175 -1.30 -23.37 -43.91
C ASP A 175 0.03 -24.05 -43.52
N ALA A 176 -0.03 -25.00 -42.57
CA ALA A 176 0.79 -26.21 -42.55
C ALA A 176 0.41 -27.10 -41.36
N ILE A 177 -0.76 -27.73 -41.47
CA ILE A 177 -1.06 -28.99 -40.79
C ILE A 177 -0.28 -30.11 -41.49
N ASP A 178 0.25 -31.01 -40.67
CA ASP A 178 0.69 -32.38 -41.00
C ASP A 178 1.91 -32.54 -41.92
N THR A 179 3.08 -32.84 -41.33
CA THR A 179 3.78 -34.07 -41.73
C THR A 179 4.81 -34.54 -40.70
N ARG A 180 4.69 -35.83 -40.37
CA ARG A 180 5.74 -36.76 -39.89
C ARG A 180 5.86 -37.00 -38.38
N VAL A 181 4.79 -37.58 -37.85
CA VAL A 181 4.92 -38.82 -37.07
C VAL A 181 5.57 -39.90 -37.93
N SER A 182 6.74 -40.42 -37.53
CA SER A 182 7.11 -41.85 -37.62
C SER A 182 8.61 -42.06 -37.41
N ARG A 183 8.98 -42.61 -36.25
CA ARG A 183 9.86 -43.79 -36.13
C ARG A 183 9.79 -44.32 -34.68
N LEU A 184 9.00 -45.37 -34.52
CA LEU A 184 9.01 -46.30 -33.39
C LEU A 184 9.59 -47.64 -33.85
N SER A 185 10.39 -48.30 -32.99
CA SER A 185 10.67 -49.76 -32.90
C SER A 185 11.58 -49.94 -31.66
N ILE A 186 11.17 -50.44 -30.47
CA ILE A 186 10.77 -51.82 -30.04
C ILE A 186 11.96 -52.80 -30.27
N SER A 187 12.58 -53.56 -29.33
CA SER A 187 12.23 -54.11 -27.99
C SER A 187 13.46 -54.79 -27.33
N GLY A 188 13.48 -54.90 -25.99
CA GLY A 188 13.93 -56.13 -25.29
C GLY A 188 14.76 -55.96 -23.99
N PRO A 189 14.63 -56.87 -23.00
CA PRO A 189 14.56 -56.54 -21.56
C PRO A 189 15.83 -56.92 -20.76
N ASP A 190 16.06 -56.27 -19.62
CA ASP A 190 16.42 -56.98 -18.37
C ASP A 190 16.42 -56.06 -17.14
N ALA A 191 16.03 -56.66 -16.02
CA ALA A 191 15.70 -56.04 -14.76
C ALA A 191 16.91 -55.67 -13.90
N ALA A 192 16.90 -54.50 -13.25
CA ALA A 192 17.39 -54.31 -11.89
C ALA A 192 17.03 -52.91 -11.38
N ALA A 193 16.28 -52.89 -10.27
CA ALA A 193 15.86 -51.71 -9.53
C ALA A 193 17.04 -50.81 -9.10
N ARG A 194 16.89 -49.49 -9.25
CA ARG A 194 17.53 -48.47 -8.41
C ARG A 194 16.88 -47.09 -8.59
N HIS A 195 16.40 -46.57 -7.46
CA HIS A 195 15.88 -45.24 -7.15
C HIS A 195 16.08 -44.12 -8.18
N ARG A 196 14.96 -43.64 -8.75
CA ARG A 196 14.84 -42.26 -9.23
C ARG A 196 14.00 -41.45 -8.24
N ARG A 197 14.67 -40.53 -7.51
CA ARG A 197 14.04 -39.36 -6.89
C ARG A 197 13.43 -38.52 -8.01
N GLY A 198 12.10 -38.53 -8.10
CA GLY A 198 11.37 -37.49 -8.80
C GLY A 198 11.38 -36.20 -7.96
N PRO A 199 11.32 -35.01 -8.58
CA PRO A 199 11.17 -33.76 -7.85
C PRO A 199 9.80 -33.76 -7.17
N SER A 200 9.83 -33.78 -5.84
CA SER A 200 8.67 -33.64 -4.98
C SER A 200 8.02 -32.29 -5.24
N VAL A 201 6.77 -32.32 -5.70
CA VAL A 201 5.86 -31.19 -5.66
C VAL A 201 5.79 -30.76 -4.20
N SER A 202 6.27 -29.55 -3.90
CA SER A 202 6.18 -28.95 -2.58
C SER A 202 4.71 -28.74 -2.23
N SER A 203 4.14 -29.71 -1.53
CA SER A 203 2.87 -29.61 -0.83
C SER A 203 2.91 -28.40 0.08
N THR A 204 2.04 -27.43 -0.16
CA THR A 204 1.63 -26.44 0.83
C THR A 204 1.25 -27.19 2.10
N ALA A 205 2.07 -27.06 3.14
CA ALA A 205 1.80 -27.66 4.43
C ALA A 205 0.50 -27.04 4.97
N THR A 206 -0.58 -27.81 4.92
CA THR A 206 -1.76 -27.58 5.74
C THR A 206 -1.29 -27.72 7.18
N GLN A 207 -0.99 -26.60 7.85
CA GLN A 207 -0.70 -26.64 9.27
C GLN A 207 -1.90 -27.28 9.98
N PRO A 208 -1.68 -28.19 10.94
CA PRO A 208 -2.77 -28.76 11.71
C PRO A 208 -3.60 -27.62 12.32
N PRO A 209 -4.94 -27.74 12.35
CA PRO A 209 -5.79 -26.72 12.94
C PRO A 209 -5.32 -26.48 14.38
N PRO A 210 -5.21 -25.21 14.82
CA PRO A 210 -4.73 -24.93 16.16
C PRO A 210 -5.72 -25.49 17.19
N ASP A 211 -5.25 -26.38 18.06
CA ASP A 211 -6.05 -26.98 19.14
C ASP A 211 -6.49 -25.94 20.19
N PHE A 212 -5.83 -24.77 20.20
CA PHE A 212 -6.07 -23.69 21.15
C PHE A 212 -6.24 -22.35 20.43
N MET A 213 -7.17 -21.53 20.92
CA MET A 213 -7.36 -20.16 20.44
C MET A 213 -6.07 -19.34 20.68
N PRO A 214 -5.49 -18.71 19.63
CA PRO A 214 -4.31 -17.87 19.81
C PRO A 214 -4.64 -16.63 20.64
N ARG A 215 -3.63 -16.12 21.35
CA ARG A 215 -3.78 -14.84 22.05
C ARG A 215 -3.65 -13.68 21.06
N ALA A 216 -4.46 -12.64 21.23
CA ALA A 216 -4.52 -11.51 20.31
C ALA A 216 -3.19 -10.72 20.23
N ASP A 217 -2.45 -10.64 21.34
CA ASP A 217 -1.12 -10.01 21.44
C ASP A 217 -0.01 -10.80 20.74
N ALA A 218 -0.22 -12.10 20.49
CA ALA A 218 0.73 -12.95 19.79
C ALA A 218 0.53 -12.95 18.26
N LEU A 219 -0.56 -12.35 17.76
CA LEU A 219 -0.85 -12.29 16.33
C LEU A 219 -0.07 -11.15 15.65
N PRO A 220 0.33 -11.33 14.38
CA PRO A 220 0.92 -10.23 13.61
C PRO A 220 -0.11 -9.12 13.39
N ARG A 221 0.38 -7.92 13.07
CA ARG A 221 -0.48 -6.77 12.74
C ARG A 221 -1.41 -7.11 11.58
N PRO A 222 -2.59 -6.48 11.48
CA PRO A 222 -3.48 -6.66 10.33
C PRO A 222 -2.77 -6.48 8.98
N ASP A 223 -1.91 -5.47 8.87
CA ASP A 223 -1.13 -5.19 7.65
C ASP A 223 -0.23 -6.38 7.27
N ASP A 224 0.43 -7.01 8.23
CA ASP A 224 1.31 -8.16 8.02
C ASP A 224 0.53 -9.47 7.84
N LEU A 225 -0.61 -9.59 8.53
CA LEU A 225 -1.49 -10.75 8.51
C LEU A 225 -2.15 -10.91 7.14
N LEU A 226 -2.65 -9.82 6.58
CA LEU A 226 -3.41 -9.81 5.33
C LEU A 226 -2.53 -9.86 4.06
N LEU A 227 -1.21 -9.72 4.21
CA LEU A 227 -0.25 -9.97 3.13
C LEU A 227 0.02 -11.46 2.89
N LYS A 228 -0.48 -12.36 3.75
CA LYS A 228 -0.34 -13.80 3.59
C LYS A 228 -1.67 -14.45 3.20
N PRO A 229 -1.66 -15.51 2.38
CA PRO A 229 -2.87 -16.26 2.08
C PRO A 229 -3.44 -16.94 3.35
N PRO A 230 -4.76 -17.21 3.41
CA PRO A 230 -5.72 -17.05 2.32
C PRO A 230 -6.17 -15.59 2.11
N TYR A 231 -6.13 -15.14 0.86
CA TYR A 231 -6.70 -13.86 0.48
C TYR A 231 -8.20 -14.02 0.19
N HIS A 232 -9.00 -13.22 0.85
CA HIS A 232 -10.44 -13.10 0.62
C HIS A 232 -10.74 -11.85 -0.21
N LEU A 233 -11.62 -12.00 -1.18
CA LEU A 233 -12.12 -10.93 -2.04
C LEU A 233 -13.64 -11.07 -2.20
N MET A 234 -14.36 -9.97 -2.03
CA MET A 234 -15.82 -9.90 -2.14
C MET A 234 -16.17 -8.77 -3.09
N ILE A 235 -17.07 -9.01 -4.03
CA ILE A 235 -17.57 -8.03 -4.99
C ILE A 235 -19.07 -7.88 -4.77
N TYR A 236 -19.53 -6.65 -4.65
CA TYR A 236 -20.93 -6.28 -4.47
C TYR A 236 -21.35 -5.34 -5.59
N SER A 237 -22.36 -5.72 -6.37
CA SER A 237 -23.05 -4.83 -7.31
C SER A 237 -24.13 -4.06 -6.54
N ARG A 238 -23.89 -2.76 -6.29
CA ARG A 238 -24.84 -1.88 -5.61
C ARG A 238 -25.65 -1.10 -6.62
N GLY A 239 -26.65 -1.79 -7.18
CA GLY A 239 -27.44 -1.27 -8.29
C GLY A 239 -26.64 -1.18 -9.59
N ALA A 240 -27.05 -0.29 -10.49
CA ALA A 240 -26.48 -0.16 -11.83
C ALA A 240 -25.27 0.77 -11.93
N HIS A 241 -24.96 1.53 -10.87
CA HIS A 241 -24.05 2.68 -10.91
C HIS A 241 -22.93 2.62 -9.87
N GLU A 242 -22.90 1.58 -9.05
CA GLU A 242 -21.87 1.39 -8.04
C GLU A 242 -21.49 -0.09 -7.95
N ILE A 243 -20.19 -0.37 -7.96
CA ILE A 243 -19.64 -1.67 -7.61
C ILE A 243 -18.61 -1.48 -6.51
N GLU A 244 -18.77 -2.21 -5.42
CA GLU A 244 -17.80 -2.25 -4.32
C GLU A 244 -17.03 -3.56 -4.36
N VAL A 245 -15.71 -3.48 -4.25
CA VAL A 245 -14.82 -4.62 -4.10
C VAL A 245 -14.13 -4.49 -2.74
N GLN A 246 -14.34 -5.46 -1.86
CA GLN A 246 -13.62 -5.60 -0.61
C GLN A 246 -12.56 -6.69 -0.77
N CYS A 247 -11.34 -6.45 -0.30
CA CYS A 247 -10.28 -7.44 -0.40
C CYS A 247 -9.31 -7.30 0.77
N SER A 248 -8.95 -8.43 1.36
CA SER A 248 -7.87 -8.52 2.36
C SER A 248 -6.51 -8.10 1.78
N HIS A 249 -6.25 -8.37 0.50
CA HIS A 249 -4.95 -8.12 -0.12
C HIS A 249 -4.93 -6.75 -0.83
N SER A 250 -4.36 -5.74 -0.18
CA SER A 250 -4.30 -4.36 -0.73
C SER A 250 -3.64 -4.25 -2.11
N PRO A 251 -2.54 -4.97 -2.44
CA PRO A 251 -1.96 -4.91 -3.78
C PRO A 251 -2.93 -5.34 -4.88
N THR A 252 -3.84 -6.29 -4.60
CA THR A 252 -4.90 -6.68 -5.54
C THR A 252 -5.82 -5.51 -5.85
N LEU A 253 -6.23 -4.72 -4.85
CA LEU A 253 -7.10 -3.56 -5.04
C LEU A 253 -6.40 -2.43 -5.79
N LYS A 254 -5.10 -2.19 -5.50
CA LYS A 254 -4.28 -1.22 -6.23
C LYS A 254 -4.19 -1.58 -7.71
N PHE A 255 -3.86 -2.84 -8.01
CA PHE A 255 -3.84 -3.35 -9.38
C PHE A 255 -5.17 -3.12 -10.11
N LEU A 256 -6.30 -3.49 -9.48
CA LEU A 256 -7.62 -3.28 -10.08
C LEU A 256 -7.90 -1.79 -10.30
N ALA A 257 -7.58 -0.94 -9.33
CA ALA A 257 -7.78 0.50 -9.47
C ALA A 257 -6.95 1.09 -10.61
N ASP A 258 -5.68 0.72 -10.74
CA ASP A 258 -4.81 1.20 -11.81
C ASP A 258 -5.29 0.71 -13.18
N TYR A 259 -5.73 -0.55 -13.26
CA TYR A 259 -6.36 -1.08 -14.46
C TYR A 259 -7.59 -0.25 -14.85
N PHE A 260 -8.53 0.00 -13.94
CA PHE A 260 -9.73 0.76 -14.25
C PHE A 260 -9.46 2.24 -14.52
N LYS A 261 -8.48 2.85 -13.84
CA LYS A 261 -8.05 4.23 -14.12
C LYS A 261 -7.45 4.35 -15.52
N ARG A 262 -6.71 3.34 -15.99
CA ARG A 262 -6.11 3.29 -17.33
C ARG A 262 -7.15 3.09 -18.43
N TRP A 263 -8.14 2.24 -18.20
CA TRP A 263 -9.09 1.81 -19.22
C TRP A 263 -10.47 2.50 -19.16
N ARG A 264 -10.69 3.42 -18.20
CA ARG A 264 -11.93 4.21 -18.15
C ARG A 264 -12.02 5.19 -19.31
N ARG A 265 -13.24 5.39 -19.80
CA ARG A 265 -13.54 6.39 -20.84
C ARG A 265 -13.71 7.77 -20.23
N THR A 266 -13.63 8.79 -21.07
CA THR A 266 -14.07 10.15 -20.75
C THR A 266 -15.56 10.29 -21.04
N ASN A 267 -16.29 10.94 -20.14
CA ASN A 267 -17.69 11.28 -20.36
C ASN A 267 -17.78 12.54 -21.23
N HIS A 268 -17.95 12.34 -22.54
CA HIS A 268 -18.11 13.44 -23.50
C HIS A 268 -19.46 14.15 -23.43
N GLN A 269 -20.42 13.65 -22.64
CA GLN A 269 -21.74 14.27 -22.49
C GLN A 269 -21.74 15.47 -21.53
N ILE A 270 -20.68 15.62 -20.72
CA ILE A 270 -20.51 16.73 -19.79
C ILE A 270 -19.38 17.62 -20.30
N SER A 271 -19.57 18.94 -20.29
CA SER A 271 -18.61 19.92 -20.80
C SER A 271 -17.25 19.88 -20.09
N SER A 272 -17.23 19.54 -18.79
CA SER A 272 -16.00 19.33 -18.01
C SER A 272 -15.24 18.07 -18.40
N LYS A 273 -15.81 17.21 -19.26
CA LYS A 273 -15.23 15.94 -19.72
C LYS A 273 -14.67 15.09 -18.56
N PRO A 274 -15.46 14.82 -17.50
CA PRO A 274 -14.99 14.03 -16.37
C PRO A 274 -14.80 12.57 -16.80
N PRO A 275 -14.08 11.76 -16.01
CA PRO A 275 -14.04 10.32 -16.23
C PRO A 275 -15.44 9.71 -16.17
N ALA A 276 -15.72 8.72 -17.03
CA ALA A 276 -16.98 7.99 -17.07
C ALA A 276 -17.23 7.17 -15.79
N VAL A 277 -16.15 6.68 -15.19
CA VAL A 277 -16.16 5.92 -13.94
C VAL A 277 -15.15 6.54 -12.99
N GLU A 278 -15.62 6.85 -11.79
CA GLU A 278 -14.79 7.24 -10.68
C GLU A 278 -14.27 5.99 -9.96
N VAL A 279 -12.98 5.99 -9.66
CA VAL A 279 -12.27 4.86 -9.04
C VAL A 279 -11.71 5.33 -7.70
N ARG A 280 -12.26 4.83 -6.60
CA ARG A 280 -11.92 5.26 -5.24
C ARG A 280 -11.34 4.09 -4.45
N LEU A 281 -10.19 4.30 -3.83
CA LEU A 281 -9.60 3.37 -2.87
C LEU A 281 -9.88 3.89 -1.46
N HIS A 282 -10.23 2.99 -0.56
CA HIS A 282 -10.51 3.30 0.83
C HIS A 282 -9.55 2.55 1.74
N GLN A 283 -9.03 3.26 2.73
CA GLN A 283 -8.12 2.71 3.72
C GLN A 283 -8.88 1.90 4.78
N CYS A 284 -8.23 0.85 5.24
CA CYS A 284 -8.68 0.00 6.32
C CYS A 284 -8.74 0.81 7.63
N ALA A 285 -9.76 0.54 8.44
CA ALA A 285 -9.88 1.13 9.78
C ALA A 285 -8.98 0.44 10.82
N PHE A 286 -8.27 -0.63 10.44
CA PHE A 286 -7.44 -1.44 11.33
C PHE A 286 -5.99 -1.46 10.87
N GLY A 287 -5.08 -1.45 11.83
CA GLY A 287 -3.65 -1.39 11.58
C GLY A 287 -3.10 0.03 11.73
N MET A 288 -1.79 0.16 11.58
CA MET A 288 -1.13 1.48 11.51
C MET A 288 -0.79 1.86 10.07
N GLY A 289 -0.76 0.88 9.15
CA GLY A 289 -0.36 1.04 7.76
C GLY A 289 -1.44 1.64 6.86
N ALA A 290 -1.04 2.05 5.66
CA ALA A 290 -1.95 2.55 4.62
C ALA A 290 -2.68 1.40 3.91
N SER A 291 -3.01 0.33 4.63
CA SER A 291 -3.66 -0.84 4.02
C SER A 291 -5.00 -0.42 3.44
N ILE A 292 -5.25 -0.87 2.22
CA ILE A 292 -6.48 -0.62 1.49
C ILE A 292 -7.28 -1.90 1.55
N ASP A 293 -8.51 -1.83 2.03
CA ASP A 293 -9.41 -2.98 2.14
C ASP A 293 -10.60 -2.88 1.18
N ARG A 294 -10.79 -1.72 0.53
CA ARG A 294 -11.95 -1.47 -0.32
C ARG A 294 -11.66 -0.59 -1.53
N LEU A 295 -12.23 -0.99 -2.66
CA LEU A 295 -12.27 -0.27 -3.93
C LEU A 295 -13.73 -0.02 -4.31
N VAL A 296 -14.07 1.21 -4.67
CA VAL A 296 -15.41 1.58 -5.17
C VAL A 296 -15.28 2.12 -6.58
N LEU A 297 -16.06 1.54 -7.49
CA LEU A 297 -16.29 2.06 -8.83
C LEU A 297 -17.67 2.71 -8.84
N ALA A 298 -17.76 3.98 -9.22
CA ALA A 298 -19.01 4.71 -9.23
C ALA A 298 -19.17 5.55 -10.50
N THR A 299 -20.40 5.72 -10.97
CA THR A 299 -20.75 6.62 -12.08
C THR A 299 -21.62 7.77 -11.57
N GLU A 300 -21.35 9.00 -11.99
CA GLU A 300 -22.15 10.15 -11.57
C GLU A 300 -23.58 10.09 -12.15
N HIS A 301 -24.58 10.25 -11.28
CA HIS A 301 -26.01 10.12 -11.62
C HIS A 301 -26.71 11.47 -11.82
N LYS A 302 -26.01 12.61 -11.84
CA LYS A 302 -26.71 13.89 -11.64
C LYS A 302 -27.58 14.32 -12.83
N TYR A 303 -27.18 14.07 -14.08
CA TYR A 303 -27.95 14.52 -15.24
C TYR A 303 -27.77 13.59 -16.44
N GLY A 304 -28.64 12.58 -16.58
CA GLY A 304 -29.01 11.96 -17.86
C GLY A 304 -27.87 11.52 -18.77
N GLY A 305 -27.07 10.56 -18.32
CA GLY A 305 -25.94 10.04 -19.09
C GLY A 305 -25.18 8.89 -18.42
N ALA A 306 -25.82 8.21 -17.46
CA ALA A 306 -25.11 7.35 -16.53
C ALA A 306 -24.63 6.07 -17.25
N PHE A 307 -23.32 5.89 -17.31
CA PHE A 307 -22.74 4.60 -17.65
C PHE A 307 -23.27 3.56 -16.66
N ILE A 308 -23.59 2.37 -17.16
CA ILE A 308 -23.97 1.24 -16.31
C ILE A 308 -22.70 0.46 -16.01
N LEU A 309 -22.46 0.20 -14.73
CA LEU A 309 -21.37 -0.65 -14.30
C LEU A 309 -21.82 -2.10 -14.34
N THR A 310 -21.01 -2.94 -14.98
CA THR A 310 -21.21 -4.39 -14.99
C THR A 310 -20.02 -5.06 -14.31
N PRO A 311 -20.24 -6.09 -13.47
CA PRO A 311 -19.16 -6.72 -12.74
C PRO A 311 -18.26 -7.58 -13.64
N THR A 312 -18.69 -7.94 -14.85
CA THR A 312 -18.06 -8.93 -15.73
C THR A 312 -16.57 -8.72 -15.95
N VAL A 313 -16.12 -7.47 -16.15
CA VAL A 313 -14.70 -7.18 -16.33
C VAL A 313 -13.91 -7.44 -15.04
N ILE A 314 -14.47 -7.07 -13.89
CA ILE A 314 -13.85 -7.32 -12.57
C ILE A 314 -13.76 -8.82 -12.33
N LEU A 315 -14.86 -9.56 -12.56
CA LEU A 315 -14.89 -11.01 -12.37
C LEU A 315 -13.85 -11.70 -13.25
N SER A 316 -13.72 -11.28 -14.51
CA SER A 316 -12.73 -11.83 -15.46
C SER A 316 -11.28 -11.56 -15.01
N LEU A 317 -11.00 -10.38 -14.46
CA LEU A 317 -9.67 -10.07 -13.91
C LEU A 317 -9.38 -10.88 -12.66
N VAL A 318 -10.35 -11.01 -11.76
CA VAL A 318 -10.20 -11.74 -10.49
C VAL A 318 -9.99 -13.23 -10.74
N GLU A 319 -10.78 -13.85 -11.62
CA GLU A 319 -10.70 -15.28 -11.91
C GLU A 319 -9.56 -15.62 -12.87
N GLY A 320 -9.49 -14.91 -14.01
CA GLY A 320 -8.59 -15.26 -15.10
C GLY A 320 -7.16 -14.74 -14.93
N VAL A 321 -6.99 -13.55 -14.36
CA VAL A 321 -5.66 -12.91 -14.23
C VAL A 321 -5.09 -13.12 -12.84
N LEU A 322 -5.87 -12.82 -11.81
CA LEU A 322 -5.45 -12.89 -10.42
C LEU A 322 -5.61 -14.29 -9.81
N GLY A 323 -6.25 -15.23 -10.52
CA GLY A 323 -6.37 -16.64 -10.14
C GLY A 323 -7.10 -16.88 -8.81
N TYR A 324 -8.00 -15.98 -8.42
CA TYR A 324 -8.88 -16.19 -7.28
C TYR A 324 -9.94 -17.23 -7.62
N LYS A 325 -10.26 -18.11 -6.67
CA LYS A 325 -11.25 -19.18 -6.86
C LYS A 325 -12.61 -18.76 -6.28
N PRO A 326 -13.73 -18.98 -6.98
CA PRO A 326 -15.04 -18.66 -6.45
C PRO A 326 -15.36 -19.57 -5.25
N VAL A 327 -15.91 -18.96 -4.21
CA VAL A 327 -16.37 -19.64 -2.99
C VAL A 327 -17.89 -19.57 -2.89
N TYR A 328 -18.45 -18.42 -3.21
CA TYR A 328 -19.88 -18.17 -3.19
C TYR A 328 -20.24 -17.12 -4.25
N SER A 329 -21.42 -17.25 -4.85
CA SER A 329 -21.93 -16.25 -5.78
C SER A 329 -23.45 -16.23 -5.77
N ASP A 330 -24.04 -15.05 -5.83
CA ASP A 330 -25.46 -14.81 -6.09
C ASP A 330 -25.63 -13.72 -7.16
N ALA A 331 -26.84 -13.18 -7.29
CA ALA A 331 -27.18 -12.20 -8.32
C ALA A 331 -26.43 -10.86 -8.20
N THR A 332 -25.97 -10.50 -7.01
CA THR A 332 -25.34 -9.19 -6.74
C THR A 332 -24.03 -9.29 -5.96
N THR A 333 -23.65 -10.49 -5.52
CA THR A 333 -22.50 -10.72 -4.66
C THR A 333 -21.66 -11.87 -5.18
N TRP A 334 -20.34 -11.68 -5.24
CA TRP A 334 -19.38 -12.73 -5.58
C TRP A 334 -18.27 -12.75 -4.55
N THR A 335 -18.01 -13.92 -3.98
CA THR A 335 -16.99 -14.14 -2.96
C THR A 335 -15.95 -15.10 -3.50
N TYR A 336 -14.70 -14.73 -3.31
CA TYR A 336 -13.54 -15.44 -3.81
C TYR A 336 -12.51 -15.65 -2.72
N ARG A 337 -11.71 -16.69 -2.92
CA ARG A 337 -10.57 -17.02 -2.06
C ARG A 337 -9.38 -17.43 -2.91
N ARG A 338 -8.20 -17.00 -2.48
CA ARG A 338 -6.92 -17.43 -3.05
C ARG A 338 -5.99 -17.90 -1.95
N ASP A 339 -5.57 -19.16 -2.04
CA ASP A 339 -4.68 -19.80 -1.07
C ASP A 339 -3.20 -19.75 -1.45
N VAL A 340 -2.89 -19.18 -2.62
CA VAL A 340 -1.52 -19.11 -3.16
C VAL A 340 -1.05 -17.66 -3.13
N GLU A 341 0.17 -17.43 -2.65
CA GLU A 341 0.80 -16.12 -2.62
C GLU A 341 0.84 -15.48 -4.02
N LEU A 342 0.65 -14.16 -4.08
CA LEU A 342 0.87 -13.37 -5.28
C LEU A 342 2.29 -12.82 -5.21
N LYS A 343 3.18 -13.33 -6.06
CA LYS A 343 4.52 -12.75 -6.21
C LYS A 343 4.37 -11.45 -6.97
N THR A 344 4.58 -10.33 -6.28
CA THR A 344 4.66 -8.99 -6.85
C THR A 344 6.08 -8.67 -7.28
#